data_AF-A0A7W1CTV7-F1
#
_entry.id   AF-A0A7W1CTV7-F1
#
_cell.length_a   1.000
_cell.length_b   1.000
_cell.length_c   1.000
_cell.angle_alpha   90.00
_cell.angle_beta   90.00
_cell.angle_gamma   90.00
#
_symmetry.space_group_name_H-M   'P 1'
#
loop_
_entity.id
_entity.type
_entity.pdbx_description
1 polymer ?
#
loop_
_entity_poly.entity_id
_entity_poly.type
_entity_poly.pdbx_seq_one_letter_code
_entity_poly.pdbx_strand_id
1 'polypeptide(L)' 'DQLYAVAEALKHASVTIDGQKFTFIPDTTVHVADEEAALQVLRLCESLEDDDDVQNVYSNLDIPEELLAKLPA' A
#
# COMPACT_ATOMS: atom_id res chain seq x y z
N ASP A 1 0.22 -5.85 19.87
CA ASP A 1 1.68 -5.91 20.12
C ASP A 1 2.39 -7.21 19.73
N GLN A 2 1.95 -7.91 18.66
CA GLN A 2 2.64 -9.14 18.23
C GLN A 2 3.72 -8.91 17.16
N LEU A 3 3.72 -7.75 16.51
CA LEU A 3 4.64 -7.43 15.40
C LEU A 3 6.11 -7.65 15.80
N TYR A 4 6.54 -7.07 16.92
CA TYR A 4 7.91 -7.19 17.41
C TYR A 4 8.26 -8.61 17.85
N ALA A 5 7.34 -9.30 18.54
CA ALA A 5 7.56 -10.67 19.00
C ALA A 5 7.76 -11.65 17.83
N VAL A 6 6.98 -11.48 16.75
CA VAL A 6 7.12 -12.28 15.53
C VAL A 6 8.43 -11.96 14.81
N ALA A 7 8.81 -10.69 14.73
CA ALA A 7 10.08 -10.30 14.11
C ALA A 7 11.31 -10.83 14.87
N GLU A 8 11.29 -10.83 16.20
CA GLU A 8 12.36 -11.45 17.00
C GLU A 8 12.44 -12.96 16.77
N ALA A 9 11.30 -13.66 16.70
CA ALA A 9 11.26 -15.08 16.41
C ALA A 9 11.84 -15.40 15.02
N LEU A 10 11.51 -14.60 14.00
CA LEU A 10 12.07 -14.73 12.65
C LEU A 10 13.59 -14.49 12.63
N LYS A 11 14.09 -13.49 13.37
CA LYS A 11 15.53 -13.25 13.51
C LYS A 11 16.25 -14.44 14.18
N HIS A 12 15.66 -15.03 15.22
CA HIS A 12 16.21 -16.23 15.88
C HIS A 12 16.21 -17.46 14.97
N ALA A 13 15.28 -17.51 14.01
CA ALA A 13 15.26 -18.53 12.96
C ALA A 13 16.23 -18.24 11.80
N SER A 14 17.12 -17.24 11.93
CA SER A 14 18.06 -16.79 10.90
C SER A 14 17.37 -16.29 9.62
N VAL A 15 16.15 -15.78 9.73
CA VAL A 15 15.44 -15.11 8.63
C VAL A 15 15.79 -13.62 8.66
N THR A 16 16.32 -13.12 7.54
CA THR A 16 16.56 -11.69 7.35
C THR A 16 15.23 -10.97 7.12
N ILE A 17 14.98 -9.90 7.86
CA ILE A 17 13.76 -9.09 7.77
C ILE A 17 14.15 -7.73 7.19
N ASP A 18 13.56 -7.36 6.06
CA ASP A 18 13.82 -6.06 5.42
C ASP A 18 13.15 -4.90 6.16
N GLY A 19 12.02 -5.13 6.82
CA GLY A 19 11.35 -4.14 7.65
C GLY A 19 10.13 -4.69 8.38
N GLN A 20 9.68 -3.93 9.39
CA GLN A 20 8.42 -4.17 10.07
C GLN A 20 7.74 -2.81 10.32
N LYS A 21 6.44 -2.72 10.03
CA LYS A 21 5.68 -1.48 10.15
C LYS A 21 4.23 -1.80 10.50
N PHE A 22 3.63 -0.99 11.36
CA PHE A 22 2.17 -1.02 11.54
C PHE A 22 1.52 -0.37 10.32
N THR A 23 0.59 -1.11 9.71
CA THR A 23 -0.12 -0.69 8.51
C THR A 23 -1.60 -1.01 8.67
N PHE A 24 -2.46 -0.30 7.95
CA PHE A 24 -3.86 -0.63 7.85
C PHE A 24 -4.08 -1.55 6.65
N ILE A 25 -4.69 -2.70 6.90
CA ILE A 25 -5.13 -3.63 5.86
C ILE A 25 -6.64 -3.52 5.77
N PRO A 26 -7.22 -3.17 4.60
CA PRO A 26 -8.66 -3.05 4.46
C PRO A 26 -9.33 -4.42 4.46
N ASP A 27 -10.47 -4.54 5.14
CA ASP A 27 -11.27 -5.79 5.17
C ASP A 27 -11.94 -6.10 3.82
N THR A 28 -12.22 -5.07 3.02
CA THR A 28 -12.88 -5.17 1.72
C THR A 28 -12.22 -4.25 0.71
N THR A 29 -12.08 -4.73 -0.53
CA THR A 29 -11.56 -3.94 -1.65
C THR A 29 -12.68 -3.37 -2.52
N VAL A 30 -12.36 -2.29 -3.23
CA VAL A 30 -13.25 -1.66 -4.23
C VAL A 30 -12.59 -1.77 -5.59
N HIS A 31 -13.25 -2.50 -6.47
CA HIS A 31 -12.77 -2.70 -7.83
C HIS A 31 -12.94 -1.44 -8.68
N VAL A 32 -11.87 -1.01 -9.34
CA VAL A 32 -11.85 0.17 -10.21
C VAL A 32 -11.53 -0.28 -11.64
N ALA A 33 -12.58 -0.43 -12.45
CA ALA A 33 -12.47 -0.87 -13.84
C ALA A 33 -12.41 0.28 -14.86
N ASP A 34 -12.61 1.53 -14.40
CA ASP A 34 -12.58 2.71 -15.24
C ASP A 34 -11.21 3.39 -15.20
N GLU A 35 -10.65 3.68 -16.37
CA GLU A 35 -9.29 4.22 -16.51
C GLU A 35 -9.18 5.65 -15.99
N GLU A 36 -10.19 6.49 -16.24
CA GLU A 36 -10.20 7.88 -15.78
C GLU A 36 -10.29 7.94 -14.26
N ALA A 37 -11.18 7.13 -13.67
CA ALA A 37 -11.30 7.00 -12.23
C ALA A 37 -10.01 6.47 -11.59
N ALA A 38 -9.39 5.44 -12.18
CA ALA A 38 -8.11 4.88 -11.71
C ALA A 38 -7.01 5.95 -11.71
N LEU A 39 -6.87 6.71 -12.80
CA LEU A 39 -5.90 7.80 -12.89
C LEU A 39 -6.16 8.89 -11.85
N GLN A 40 -7.42 9.26 -11.64
CA GLN A 40 -7.80 10.30 -10.69
C GLN A 40 -7.46 9.90 -9.25
N VAL A 41 -7.79 8.67 -8.84
CA VAL A 41 -7.52 8.21 -7.47
C VAL A 41 -6.04 7.99 -7.22
N LEU A 42 -5.28 7.51 -8.21
CA LEU A 42 -3.82 7.36 -8.06
C LEU A 42 -3.13 8.71 -7.92
N ARG A 43 -3.49 9.71 -8.74
CA ARG A 43 -2.98 11.08 -8.59
C ARG A 43 -3.31 11.70 -7.24
N LEU A 44 -4.49 11.38 -6.70
CA LEU A 44 -4.85 11.80 -5.35
C LEU A 44 -3.94 11.14 -4.31
N CYS A 45 -3.68 9.83 -4.42
CA CYS A 45 -2.76 9.15 -3.53
C CYS A 45 -1.35 9.75 -3.60
N GLU A 46 -0.80 9.96 -4.79
CA GLU A 46 0.51 10.60 -5.00
C GLU A 46 0.58 12.00 -4.38
N SER A 47 -0.43 12.84 -4.65
CA SER A 47 -0.48 14.19 -4.08
C SER A 47 -0.56 14.19 -2.55
N LEU A 48 -1.13 13.16 -1.95
CA LEU A 48 -1.16 13.01 -0.49
C LEU A 48 0.17 12.47 0.04
N GLU A 49 0.87 11.62 -0.72
CA GLU A 49 2.19 11.11 -0.35
C GLU A 49 3.30 12.18 -0.44
N ASP A 50 3.14 13.14 -1.34
CA ASP A 50 4.06 14.28 -1.51
C ASP A 50 3.90 15.36 -0.44
N ASP A 51 2.87 15.28 0.41
CA ASP A 51 2.64 16.22 1.51
C ASP A 51 3.51 15.86 2.71
N ASP A 52 4.42 16.77 3.10
CA ASP A 52 5.36 16.60 4.21
C ASP A 52 4.67 16.29 5.57
N ASP A 53 3.41 16.71 5.75
CA ASP A 53 2.64 16.45 6.97
C ASP A 53 1.96 15.06 6.95
N VAL A 54 1.87 14.41 5.78
CA VAL A 54 1.28 13.07 5.63
C VAL A 54 2.34 12.00 5.86
N GLN A 55 2.07 11.12 6.82
CA GLN A 55 3.00 10.04 7.18
C GLN A 55 2.78 8.76 6.38
N ASN A 56 1.53 8.46 6.03
CA ASN A 56 1.15 7.24 5.31
C ASN A 56 -0.17 7.44 4.58
N VAL A 57 -0.26 6.92 3.36
CA VAL A 57 -1.51 6.79 2.61
C VAL A 57 -1.87 5.31 2.50
N TYR A 58 -3.14 4.99 2.74
CA TYR A 58 -3.68 3.64 2.61
C TYR A 58 -4.95 3.70 1.79
N SER A 59 -5.14 2.72 0.92
CA SER A 59 -6.32 2.61 0.10
C SER A 59 -6.80 1.16 0.04
N ASN A 60 -8.06 0.98 -0.30
CA ASN A 60 -8.64 -0.34 -0.56
C ASN A 60 -8.97 -0.55 -2.05
N LEU A 61 -8.28 0.21 -2.90
CA LEU A 61 -8.49 0.18 -4.34
C LEU A 61 -7.95 -1.13 -4.91
N ASP A 62 -8.74 -1.76 -5.75
CA ASP A 62 -8.35 -2.91 -6.55
C ASP A 62 -8.38 -2.51 -8.03
N ILE A 63 -7.21 -2.15 -8.56
CA ILE A 63 -7.06 -1.69 -9.95
C ILE A 63 -6.40 -2.84 -10.75
N PRO A 64 -7.02 -3.31 -11.85
CA PRO A 64 -6.42 -4.30 -12.73
C PRO A 64 -5.02 -3.92 -13.20
N GLU A 65 -4.08 -4.88 -13.20
CA GLU A 65 -2.71 -4.67 -13.69
C GLU A 65 -2.67 -4.14 -15.14
N GLU A 66 -3.62 -4.58 -15.98
CA GLU A 66 -3.74 -4.11 -17.36
C GLU A 66 -4.08 -2.62 -17.46
N LEU A 67 -4.81 -2.07 -16.48
CA LEU A 67 -5.08 -0.63 -16.40
C LEU A 67 -3.88 0.10 -15.83
N LEU A 68 -3.27 -0.40 -14.74
CA LEU A 68 -2.05 0.18 -14.17
C LEU A 68 -0.92 0.31 -15.20
N ALA A 69 -0.72 -0.70 -16.04
CA ALA A 69 0.31 -0.70 -17.08
C ALA A 69 0.11 0.35 -18.18
N LYS A 70 -1.11 0.88 -18.34
CA LYS A 70 -1.42 1.95 -19.29
C LYS A 70 -1.25 3.35 -18.71
N LEU A 71 -1.23 3.46 -17.39
CA LEU A 71 -1.11 4.74 -16.72
C LEU A 71 0.35 5.22 -16.80
N PRO A 72 0.59 6.51 -17.08
CA PRO A 72 1.93 7.07 -17.05
C PRO A 72 2.47 7.00 -15.61
N ALA A 73 3.75 6.64 -15.49
CA ALA A 73 4.51 6.68 -14.24
C ALA A 73 4.77 8.11 -13.77
#